data_AF-A0A540R9Y1-F1
#
_entry.id   AF-A0A540R9Y1-F1
#
_cell.length_a   1.000
_cell.length_b   1.000
_cell.length_c   1.000
_cell.angle_alpha   90.00
_cell.angle_beta   90.00
_cell.angle_gamma   90.00
#
_symmetry.space_group_name_H-M   'P 1'
#
loop_
_entity.id
_entity.type
_entity.pdbx_description
1 polymer ?
#
loop_
_entity_poly.entity_id
_entity_poly.type
_entity_poly.pdbx_seq_one_letter_code
_entity_poly.pdbx_strand_id
1 'polypeptide(L)'
;MLRRMLIAAVLPAALLTAGCAPIVDYFGPRPDPTLIELAAQAQSQGNAEHADALWAEVARTCGFAEDGTSPGSCQVDRDAAMAEYSTKHAEPIDPLTAAVPVESRALIVSHAIDDAASAAPQLAEPDLMLTPAEIDQAKDLLAWEYETIWGLDTAKAFAAGDQEGRIGSLIADHEQIAAWLRGLLADAKAEAPAQAAAYTATDLPLPTDTASSADYVTQLNARTQERWTQAATIAGRDEATAAATTEATDATAWLRWLVGTAAWARTV
;
A
#
# COMPACT_ATOMS: atom_id res chain seq x y z
N MET A 1 55.74 -68.12 -24.13
CA MET A 1 55.37 -66.69 -24.14
C MET A 1 53.95 -66.56 -24.65
N LEU A 2 53.01 -66.12 -23.82
CA LEU A 2 51.98 -65.10 -24.11
C LEU A 2 50.98 -65.08 -22.94
N ARG A 3 51.02 -63.97 -22.21
CA ARG A 3 50.19 -63.63 -21.05
C ARG A 3 48.89 -63.04 -21.59
N ARG A 4 47.76 -63.76 -21.50
CA ARG A 4 46.44 -63.22 -21.88
C ARG A 4 45.83 -62.48 -20.68
N MET A 5 45.88 -61.15 -20.73
CA MET A 5 45.14 -60.26 -19.85
C MET A 5 43.65 -60.28 -20.23
N LEU A 6 42.79 -60.58 -19.26
CA LEU A 6 41.34 -60.33 -19.33
C LEU A 6 41.11 -58.95 -18.70
N ILE A 7 40.73 -57.97 -19.52
CA ILE A 7 40.29 -56.65 -19.06
C ILE A 7 38.77 -56.70 -18.92
N ALA A 8 38.29 -56.59 -17.68
CA ALA A 8 36.89 -56.42 -17.37
C ALA A 8 36.45 -55.01 -17.78
N ALA A 9 35.47 -54.91 -18.69
CA ALA A 9 34.85 -53.65 -19.07
C ALA A 9 33.88 -53.20 -17.95
N VAL A 10 34.28 -52.20 -17.17
CA VAL A 10 33.40 -51.47 -16.26
C VAL A 10 32.72 -50.38 -17.09
N LEU A 11 31.40 -50.49 -17.28
CA LEU A 11 30.58 -49.38 -17.77
C LEU A 11 30.42 -48.34 -16.65
N PRO A 12 30.81 -47.07 -16.84
CA PRO A 12 30.34 -46.01 -15.97
C PRO A 12 28.96 -45.56 -16.46
N ALA A 13 27.91 -45.96 -15.74
CA ALA A 13 26.63 -45.27 -15.79
C ALA A 13 26.76 -43.99 -14.95
N ALA A 14 27.06 -42.87 -15.58
CA ALA A 14 27.07 -41.58 -14.90
C ALA A 14 26.64 -40.45 -15.85
N LEU A 15 25.72 -39.63 -15.34
CA LEU A 15 25.43 -38.23 -15.69
C LEU A 15 24.51 -37.96 -16.87
N LEU A 16 23.21 -38.00 -16.61
CA LEU A 16 22.20 -37.20 -17.32
C LEU A 16 21.21 -36.59 -16.30
N THR A 17 21.68 -35.62 -15.50
CA THR A 17 20.81 -34.79 -14.63
C THR A 17 21.17 -33.30 -14.72
N ALA A 18 21.55 -32.81 -15.91
CA ALA A 18 21.90 -31.41 -16.14
C ALA A 18 21.11 -30.79 -17.30
N GLY A 19 19.81 -31.09 -17.40
CA GLY A 19 18.99 -30.76 -18.57
C GLY A 19 18.12 -29.50 -18.49
N CYS A 20 17.85 -28.95 -17.30
CA CYS A 20 16.83 -27.88 -17.17
C CYS A 20 17.37 -26.49 -16.84
N ALA A 21 18.58 -26.37 -16.27
CA ALA A 21 19.14 -25.06 -15.89
C ALA A 21 19.25 -24.04 -17.04
N PRO A 22 19.85 -24.36 -18.21
CA PRO A 22 20.05 -23.36 -19.27
C PRO A 22 18.74 -22.95 -19.97
N ILE A 23 17.67 -23.74 -19.86
CA ILE A 23 16.36 -23.40 -20.43
C ILE A 23 15.63 -22.43 -19.50
N VAL A 24 15.72 -22.62 -18.18
CA VAL A 24 15.11 -21.72 -17.19
C VAL A 24 15.81 -20.36 -17.15
N ASP A 25 17.13 -20.30 -17.37
CA ASP A 25 17.82 -19.01 -17.43
C ASP A 25 17.39 -18.16 -18.65
N TYR A 26 17.00 -18.80 -19.75
CA TYR A 26 16.61 -18.11 -20.99
C TYR A 26 15.09 -17.87 -21.12
N PHE A 27 14.27 -18.82 -20.67
CA PHE A 27 12.81 -18.80 -20.77
C PHE A 27 12.09 -18.67 -19.42
N GLY A 28 12.81 -18.52 -18.32
CA GLY A 28 12.25 -18.37 -16.99
C GLY A 28 11.58 -17.01 -16.77
N PRO A 29 10.91 -16.84 -15.61
CA PRO A 29 10.34 -15.56 -15.22
C PRO A 29 11.44 -14.49 -15.18
N ARG A 30 11.06 -13.25 -15.46
CA ARG A 30 11.93 -12.09 -15.34
C ARG A 30 11.38 -11.12 -14.31
N PRO A 31 12.26 -10.43 -13.58
CA PRO A 31 11.84 -9.45 -12.61
C PRO A 31 11.17 -8.27 -13.31
N ASP A 32 10.16 -7.71 -12.67
CA ASP A 32 9.48 -6.52 -13.19
C ASP A 32 10.47 -5.32 -13.14
N PRO A 33 10.76 -4.68 -14.29
CA PRO A 33 11.77 -3.62 -14.35
C PRO A 33 11.35 -2.38 -13.58
N THR A 34 10.05 -2.08 -13.48
CA THR A 34 9.56 -0.92 -12.73
C THR A 34 9.70 -1.15 -11.22
N LEU A 35 9.46 -2.37 -10.72
CA LEU A 35 9.76 -2.70 -9.32
C LEU A 35 11.26 -2.62 -9.00
N ILE A 36 12.13 -3.02 -9.92
CA ILE A 36 13.59 -2.83 -9.79
C ILE A 36 13.92 -1.34 -9.68
N GLU A 37 13.39 -0.50 -10.56
CA GLU A 37 13.65 0.94 -10.55
C GLU A 37 13.16 1.60 -9.26
N LEU A 38 11.98 1.23 -8.76
CA LEU A 38 11.47 1.73 -7.48
C LEU A 38 12.32 1.27 -6.29
N ALA A 39 12.79 0.02 -6.29
CA ALA A 39 13.67 -0.49 -5.23
C ALA A 39 15.03 0.24 -5.21
N ALA A 40 15.61 0.44 -6.40
CA ALA A 40 16.83 1.21 -6.60
C ALA A 40 16.67 2.67 -6.19
N GLN A 41 15.53 3.29 -6.52
CA GLN A 41 15.16 4.63 -6.07
C GLN A 41 15.15 4.72 -4.55
N ALA A 42 14.39 3.86 -3.86
CA ALA A 42 14.29 3.86 -2.40
C ALA A 42 15.67 3.71 -1.75
N GLN A 43 16.52 2.84 -2.31
CA GLN A 43 17.89 2.66 -1.85
C GLN A 43 18.74 3.92 -2.04
N SER A 44 18.65 4.56 -3.21
CA SER A 44 19.39 5.81 -3.50
C SER A 44 18.97 6.98 -2.60
N GLN A 45 17.71 6.97 -2.14
CA GLN A 45 17.16 7.94 -1.20
C GLN A 45 17.49 7.61 0.27
N GLY A 46 18.15 6.48 0.53
CA GLY A 46 18.49 6.03 1.87
C GLY A 46 17.32 5.42 2.65
N ASN A 47 16.19 5.14 2.01
CA ASN A 47 15.06 4.45 2.62
C ASN A 47 15.26 2.92 2.51
N ALA A 48 16.06 2.38 3.42
CA ALA A 48 16.43 0.96 3.41
C ALA A 48 15.23 0.02 3.59
N GLU A 49 14.23 0.41 4.40
CA GLU A 49 13.04 -0.39 4.64
C GLU A 49 12.21 -0.54 3.37
N HIS A 50 11.93 0.59 2.67
CA HIS A 50 11.20 0.54 1.41
C HIS A 50 11.98 -0.23 0.33
N ALA A 51 13.31 -0.03 0.28
CA ALA A 51 14.16 -0.75 -0.67
C ALA A 51 14.10 -2.26 -0.44
N ASP A 52 14.29 -2.73 0.80
CA ASP A 52 14.28 -4.16 1.10
C ASP A 52 12.92 -4.80 0.86
N ALA A 53 11.82 -4.11 1.18
CA ALA A 53 10.47 -4.58 0.89
C ALA A 53 10.21 -4.67 -0.63
N LEU A 54 10.66 -3.70 -1.42
CA LEU A 54 10.54 -3.73 -2.88
C LEU A 54 11.42 -4.83 -3.50
N TRP A 55 12.64 -5.05 -2.99
CA TRP A 55 13.47 -6.16 -3.46
C TRP A 55 12.87 -7.53 -3.12
N ALA A 56 12.23 -7.66 -1.95
CA ALA A 56 11.48 -8.86 -1.61
C ALA A 56 10.27 -9.05 -2.54
N GLU A 57 9.62 -7.97 -2.94
CA GLU A 57 8.49 -7.99 -3.88
C GLU A 57 8.93 -8.37 -5.30
N VAL A 58 10.09 -7.89 -5.77
CA VAL A 58 10.72 -8.35 -7.02
C VAL A 58 10.94 -9.87 -6.99
N ALA A 59 11.47 -10.39 -5.88
CA ALA A 59 11.66 -11.84 -5.74
C ALA A 59 10.32 -12.60 -5.67
N ARG A 60 9.32 -12.06 -4.98
CA ARG A 60 8.00 -12.66 -4.82
C ARG A 60 7.25 -12.78 -6.15
N THR A 61 7.27 -11.73 -6.96
CA THR A 61 6.61 -11.70 -8.28
C THR A 61 7.27 -12.65 -9.28
N CYS A 62 8.59 -12.83 -9.17
CA CYS A 62 9.34 -13.85 -9.90
C CYS A 62 9.01 -15.30 -9.50
N GLY A 63 8.50 -15.52 -8.30
CA GLY A 63 8.25 -16.83 -7.73
C GLY A 63 9.53 -17.54 -7.24
N PHE A 64 9.34 -18.72 -6.65
CA PHE A 64 10.40 -19.54 -6.08
C PHE A 64 10.41 -20.93 -6.71
N ALA A 65 11.60 -21.51 -6.86
CA ALA A 65 11.78 -22.91 -7.22
C ALA A 65 11.37 -23.85 -6.07
N GLU A 66 11.32 -25.15 -6.34
CA GLU A 66 10.91 -26.17 -5.35
C GLU A 66 11.78 -26.20 -4.09
N ASP A 67 13.03 -25.76 -4.18
CA ASP A 67 13.96 -25.64 -3.05
C ASP A 67 13.85 -24.30 -2.29
N GLY A 68 12.89 -23.45 -2.67
CA GLY A 68 12.66 -22.13 -2.08
C GLY A 68 13.59 -21.03 -2.59
N THR A 69 14.45 -21.30 -3.58
CA THR A 69 15.35 -20.29 -4.15
C THR A 69 14.68 -19.51 -5.29
N SER A 70 15.07 -18.26 -5.50
CA SER A 70 14.60 -17.50 -6.68
C SER A 70 15.30 -18.02 -7.95
N PRO A 71 14.59 -18.15 -9.08
CA PRO A 71 15.20 -18.55 -10.35
C PRO A 71 16.41 -17.68 -10.73
N GLY A 72 17.42 -18.29 -11.39
CA GLY A 72 18.63 -17.58 -11.83
C GLY A 72 18.33 -16.36 -12.72
N SER A 73 17.31 -16.47 -13.59
CA SER A 73 16.80 -15.39 -14.45
C SER A 73 16.18 -14.20 -13.70
N CYS A 74 15.94 -14.34 -12.39
CA CYS A 74 15.40 -13.32 -11.50
C CYS A 74 16.41 -12.77 -10.50
N GLN A 75 17.68 -13.18 -10.58
CA GLN A 75 18.73 -12.57 -9.78
C GLN A 75 19.02 -11.16 -10.29
N VAL A 76 18.91 -10.18 -9.40
CA VAL A 76 19.19 -8.77 -9.68
C VAL A 76 20.42 -8.34 -8.88
N ASP A 77 21.39 -7.74 -9.56
CA ASP A 77 22.49 -7.02 -8.91
C ASP A 77 21.97 -5.65 -8.44
N ARG A 78 21.77 -5.51 -7.12
CA ARG A 78 21.19 -4.31 -6.51
C ARG A 78 22.09 -3.08 -6.67
N ASP A 79 23.41 -3.26 -6.59
CA ASP A 79 24.37 -2.16 -6.72
C ASP A 79 24.41 -1.64 -8.15
N ALA A 80 24.38 -2.56 -9.13
CA ALA A 80 24.28 -2.21 -10.53
C ALA A 80 22.94 -1.51 -10.84
N ALA A 81 21.82 -2.01 -10.31
CA ALA A 81 20.50 -1.40 -10.49
C ALA A 81 20.42 0.02 -9.90
N MET A 82 21.00 0.23 -8.70
CA MET A 82 21.09 1.56 -8.09
C MET A 82 21.92 2.52 -8.95
N ALA A 83 23.09 2.08 -9.43
CA ALA A 83 23.92 2.88 -10.30
C ALA A 83 23.19 3.24 -11.62
N GLU A 84 22.53 2.25 -12.24
CA GLU A 84 21.74 2.46 -13.45
C GLU A 84 20.62 3.48 -13.23
N TYR A 85 19.83 3.31 -12.16
CA TYR A 85 18.77 4.25 -11.78
C TYR A 85 19.31 5.68 -11.66
N SER A 86 20.39 5.88 -10.89
CA SER A 86 21.00 7.20 -10.71
C SER A 86 21.52 7.83 -12.01
N THR A 87 21.90 7.03 -13.01
CA THR A 87 22.30 7.56 -14.33
C THR A 87 21.12 7.89 -15.24
N LYS A 88 20.02 7.14 -15.13
CA LYS A 88 18.86 7.22 -16.02
C LYS A 88 17.84 8.26 -15.56
N HIS A 89 17.73 8.47 -14.25
CA HIS A 89 16.71 9.33 -13.64
C HIS A 89 17.37 10.54 -12.97
N ALA A 90 17.05 11.73 -13.48
CA ALA A 90 17.39 12.98 -12.81
C ALA A 90 16.37 13.37 -11.73
N GLU A 91 15.14 12.86 -11.85
CA GLU A 91 14.02 13.10 -10.94
C GLU A 91 13.43 11.76 -10.46
N PRO A 92 12.92 11.69 -9.22
CA PRO A 92 12.26 10.49 -8.71
C PRO A 92 11.04 10.08 -9.56
N ILE A 93 10.86 8.78 -9.70
CA ILE A 93 9.64 8.16 -10.24
C ILE A 93 8.55 8.31 -9.18
N ASP A 94 7.36 8.78 -9.58
CA ASP A 94 6.18 8.77 -8.73
C ASP A 94 5.65 7.33 -8.60
N PRO A 95 5.77 6.70 -7.41
CA PRO A 95 5.40 5.30 -7.21
C PRO A 95 3.91 5.05 -7.48
N LEU A 96 3.03 6.02 -7.25
CA LEU A 96 1.58 5.86 -7.45
C LEU A 96 1.20 5.78 -8.93
N THR A 97 2.01 6.35 -9.82
CA THR A 97 1.79 6.29 -11.28
C THR A 97 2.65 5.26 -12.00
N ALA A 98 3.69 4.74 -11.34
CA ALA A 98 4.61 3.75 -11.90
C ALA A 98 3.85 2.49 -12.35
N ALA A 99 4.15 1.92 -13.52
CA ALA A 99 3.45 0.76 -14.06
C ALA A 99 3.92 -0.57 -13.43
N VAL A 100 3.51 -0.84 -12.19
CA VAL A 100 3.83 -2.10 -11.47
C VAL A 100 2.72 -3.15 -11.60
N PRO A 101 3.01 -4.44 -11.33
CA PRO A 101 1.98 -5.47 -11.25
C PRO A 101 0.88 -5.13 -10.24
N VAL A 102 -0.36 -5.50 -10.54
CA VAL A 102 -1.54 -5.17 -9.72
C VAL A 102 -1.40 -5.71 -8.30
N GLU A 103 -0.81 -6.89 -8.14
CA GLU A 103 -0.54 -7.53 -6.86
C GLU A 103 0.49 -6.78 -5.99
N SER A 104 1.35 -5.96 -6.60
CA SER A 104 2.35 -5.14 -5.90
C SER A 104 1.83 -3.78 -5.46
N ARG A 105 0.64 -3.38 -5.93
CA ARG A 105 0.08 -2.05 -5.65
C ARG A 105 -0.17 -1.78 -4.17
N ALA A 106 -0.55 -2.79 -3.41
CA ALA A 106 -0.76 -2.62 -1.97
C ALA A 106 0.55 -2.20 -1.27
N LEU A 107 1.69 -2.76 -1.67
CA LEU A 107 2.99 -2.37 -1.13
C LEU A 107 3.35 -0.93 -1.52
N ILE A 108 3.15 -0.58 -2.79
CA ILE A 108 3.40 0.78 -3.30
C ILE A 108 2.58 1.82 -2.54
N VAL A 109 1.29 1.56 -2.33
CA VAL A 109 0.40 2.44 -1.56
C VAL A 109 0.86 2.53 -0.11
N SER A 110 1.27 1.42 0.52
CA SER A 110 1.79 1.46 1.90
C SER A 110 2.99 2.39 2.01
N HIS A 111 3.99 2.23 1.14
CA HIS A 111 5.18 3.09 1.13
C HIS A 111 4.83 4.57 0.90
N ALA A 112 3.88 4.85 0.01
CA ALA A 112 3.42 6.21 -0.22
C ALA A 112 2.77 6.83 1.04
N ILE A 113 2.02 6.03 1.82
CA ILE A 113 1.45 6.46 3.10
C ILE A 113 2.56 6.67 4.14
N ASP A 114 3.55 5.77 4.20
CA ASP A 114 4.70 5.88 5.12
C ASP A 114 5.52 7.15 4.86
N ASP A 115 5.83 7.43 3.59
CA ASP A 115 6.56 8.62 3.17
C ASP A 115 5.75 9.90 3.45
N ALA A 116 4.45 9.90 3.13
CA ALA A 116 3.57 11.03 3.40
C ALA A 116 3.40 11.29 4.91
N ALA A 117 3.34 10.25 5.74
CA ALA A 117 3.22 10.38 7.19
C ALA A 117 4.51 10.93 7.82
N SER A 118 5.66 10.53 7.29
CA SER A 118 6.98 11.01 7.72
C SER A 118 7.20 12.49 7.41
N ALA A 119 6.48 13.03 6.42
CA ALA A 119 6.54 14.44 6.02
C ALA A 119 5.70 15.38 6.92
N ALA A 120 5.13 14.88 8.03
CA ALA A 120 4.17 15.60 8.88
C ALA A 120 2.98 16.13 8.06
N PRO A 121 2.14 15.23 7.54
CA PRO A 121 1.10 15.55 6.58
C PRO A 121 0.10 16.52 7.20
N GLN A 122 -0.31 17.50 6.42
CA GLN A 122 -1.39 18.41 6.76
C GLN A 122 -2.63 17.99 5.99
N LEU A 123 -3.77 17.93 6.66
CA LEU A 123 -5.04 17.71 5.98
C LEU A 123 -5.22 18.78 4.89
N ALA A 124 -5.47 18.32 3.67
CA ALA A 124 -5.64 19.16 2.50
C ALA A 124 -6.99 18.90 1.85
N GLU A 125 -7.63 19.98 1.43
CA GLU A 125 -8.86 19.90 0.64
C GLU A 125 -8.57 19.17 -0.67
N PRO A 126 -9.40 18.17 -1.05
CA PRO A 126 -9.25 17.49 -2.33
C PRO A 126 -9.60 18.45 -3.47
N ASP A 127 -8.67 18.61 -4.41
CA ASP A 127 -8.90 19.27 -5.69
C ASP A 127 -9.04 18.20 -6.79
N LEU A 128 -10.22 17.60 -6.87
CA LEU A 128 -10.53 16.51 -7.80
C LEU A 128 -12.03 16.42 -8.09
N MET A 129 -12.37 15.70 -9.14
CA MET A 129 -13.74 15.27 -9.42
C MET A 129 -13.85 13.75 -9.29
N LEU A 130 -14.86 13.27 -8.56
CA LEU A 130 -15.08 11.83 -8.42
C LEU A 130 -15.49 11.20 -9.74
N THR A 131 -14.87 10.08 -10.07
CA THR A 131 -15.35 9.19 -11.13
C THR A 131 -16.54 8.36 -10.63
N PRO A 132 -17.37 7.78 -11.52
CA PRO A 132 -18.46 6.90 -11.11
C PRO A 132 -18.02 5.71 -10.24
N ALA A 133 -16.79 5.22 -10.42
CA ALA A 133 -16.24 4.14 -9.62
C ALA A 133 -15.87 4.57 -8.19
N GLU A 134 -15.53 5.85 -7.99
CA GLU A 134 -15.08 6.40 -6.70
C GLU A 134 -16.25 6.86 -5.83
N ILE A 135 -17.41 7.15 -6.43
CA ILE A 135 -18.61 7.64 -5.72
C ILE A 135 -19.01 6.72 -4.56
N ASP A 136 -19.02 5.40 -4.78
CA ASP A 136 -19.45 4.46 -3.74
C ASP A 136 -18.42 4.39 -2.60
N GLN A 137 -17.14 4.44 -2.91
CA GLN A 137 -16.09 4.52 -1.89
C GLN A 137 -16.18 5.83 -1.09
N ALA A 138 -16.46 6.96 -1.74
CA ALA A 138 -16.63 8.25 -1.07
C ALA A 138 -17.85 8.26 -0.13
N LYS A 139 -18.96 7.62 -0.51
CA LYS A 139 -20.14 7.44 0.38
C LYS A 139 -19.79 6.57 1.58
N ASP A 140 -19.11 5.46 1.35
CA ASP A 140 -18.69 4.52 2.38
C ASP A 140 -17.70 5.15 3.38
N LEU A 141 -16.83 6.05 2.92
CA LEU A 141 -15.95 6.84 3.76
C LEU A 141 -16.72 7.92 4.52
N LEU A 142 -17.69 8.59 3.89
CA LEU A 142 -18.51 9.60 4.57
C LEU A 142 -19.34 8.99 5.70
N ALA A 143 -19.90 7.79 5.49
CA ALA A 143 -20.61 7.07 6.53
C ALA A 143 -19.69 6.72 7.72
N TRP A 144 -18.46 6.28 7.44
CA TRP A 144 -17.43 6.03 8.44
C TRP A 144 -17.07 7.29 9.24
N GLU A 145 -16.89 8.42 8.57
CA GLU A 145 -16.55 9.69 9.22
C GLU A 145 -17.66 10.13 10.19
N TYR A 146 -18.93 9.96 9.82
CA TYR A 146 -20.02 10.27 10.74
C TYR A 146 -20.06 9.38 11.98
N GLU A 147 -19.81 8.08 11.81
CA GLU A 147 -19.71 7.15 12.95
C GLU A 147 -18.53 7.51 13.85
N THR A 148 -17.39 7.88 13.26
CA THR A 148 -16.18 8.28 13.97
C THR A 148 -16.40 9.56 14.78
N ILE A 149 -17.02 10.58 14.18
CA ILE A 149 -17.39 11.82 14.86
C ILE A 149 -18.31 11.52 16.05
N TRP A 150 -19.35 10.69 15.86
CA TRP A 150 -20.23 10.29 16.94
C TRP A 150 -19.49 9.55 18.08
N GLY A 151 -18.57 8.65 17.72
CA GLY A 151 -17.76 7.91 18.69
C GLY A 151 -16.85 8.83 19.51
N LEU A 152 -16.18 9.77 18.84
CA LEU A 152 -15.33 10.77 19.49
C LEU A 152 -16.14 11.70 20.39
N ASP A 153 -17.31 12.16 19.95
CA ASP A 153 -18.17 13.04 20.74
C ASP A 153 -18.71 12.31 21.98
N THR A 154 -19.02 11.02 21.86
CA THR A 154 -19.35 10.15 22.99
C THR A 154 -18.17 10.01 23.96
N ALA A 155 -16.95 9.81 23.46
CA ALA A 155 -15.76 9.70 24.29
C ALA A 155 -15.41 11.01 25.00
N LYS A 156 -15.62 12.14 24.33
CA LYS A 156 -15.39 13.49 24.88
C LYS A 156 -16.21 13.75 26.13
N ALA A 157 -17.44 13.24 26.20
CA ALA A 157 -18.31 13.39 27.38
C ALA A 157 -17.72 12.80 28.68
N PHE A 158 -16.77 11.88 28.58
CA PHE A 158 -16.07 11.26 29.72
C PHE A 158 -14.60 11.70 29.85
N ALA A 159 -14.11 12.49 28.91
CA ALA A 159 -12.75 13.02 28.94
C ALA A 159 -12.63 14.18 29.93
N ALA A 160 -11.40 14.48 30.36
CA ALA A 160 -11.10 15.62 31.22
C ALA A 160 -9.73 16.21 30.88
N GLY A 161 -9.56 17.50 31.14
CA GLY A 161 -8.30 18.21 30.92
C GLY A 161 -7.84 18.16 29.46
N ASP A 162 -6.55 17.90 29.24
CA ASP A 162 -5.92 17.92 27.91
C ASP A 162 -6.55 16.89 26.94
N GLN A 163 -7.08 15.78 27.47
CA GLN A 163 -7.74 14.76 26.65
C GLN A 163 -9.01 15.29 25.98
N GLU A 164 -9.82 16.08 26.68
CA GLU A 164 -11.04 16.67 26.13
C GLU A 164 -10.71 17.62 24.97
N GLY A 165 -9.65 18.43 25.14
CA GLY A 165 -9.13 19.32 24.11
C GLY A 165 -8.65 18.56 22.88
N ARG A 166 -7.84 17.49 23.07
CA ARG A 166 -7.36 16.64 21.98
C ARG A 166 -8.50 16.00 21.21
N ILE A 167 -9.50 15.43 21.90
CA ILE A 167 -10.67 14.84 21.24
C ILE A 167 -11.45 15.90 20.47
N GLY A 168 -11.58 17.11 21.01
CA GLY A 168 -12.20 18.24 20.31
C GLY A 168 -11.49 18.59 19.00
N SER A 169 -10.16 18.58 18.97
CA SER A 169 -9.39 18.78 17.74
C SER A 169 -9.60 17.63 16.74
N LEU A 170 -9.61 16.37 17.20
CA LEU A 170 -9.88 15.22 16.33
C LEU A 170 -11.27 15.29 15.69
N ILE A 171 -12.29 15.69 16.46
CA ILE A 171 -13.64 15.88 15.92
C ILE A 171 -13.63 16.93 14.80
N ALA A 172 -12.93 18.05 14.98
CA ALA A 172 -12.86 19.11 13.97
C ALA A 172 -12.19 18.62 12.67
N ASP A 173 -11.12 17.83 12.78
CA ASP A 173 -10.44 17.25 11.62
C ASP A 173 -11.38 16.28 10.86
N HIS A 174 -12.07 15.39 11.57
CA HIS A 174 -13.04 14.47 10.97
C HIS A 174 -14.25 15.19 10.35
N GLU A 175 -14.78 16.23 10.99
CA GLU A 175 -15.84 17.07 10.43
C GLU A 175 -15.41 17.75 9.13
N GLN A 176 -14.15 18.18 9.06
CA GLN A 176 -13.57 18.77 7.86
C GLN A 176 -13.46 17.75 6.71
N ILE A 177 -12.99 16.54 7.00
CA ILE A 177 -12.93 15.44 6.02
C ILE A 177 -14.35 15.08 5.53
N ALA A 178 -15.31 14.97 6.44
CA ALA A 178 -16.72 14.73 6.10
C ALA A 178 -17.33 15.87 5.28
N ALA A 179 -16.91 17.12 5.48
CA ALA A 179 -17.33 18.25 4.66
C ALA A 179 -16.78 18.15 3.23
N TRP A 180 -15.50 17.79 3.07
CA TRP A 180 -14.90 17.59 1.75
C TRP A 180 -15.55 16.44 0.98
N LEU A 181 -15.77 15.28 1.63
CA LEU A 181 -16.46 14.15 1.00
C LEU A 181 -17.88 14.52 0.54
N ARG A 182 -18.63 15.28 1.35
CA ARG A 182 -19.95 15.81 0.94
C ARG A 182 -19.85 16.75 -0.26
N GLY A 183 -18.85 17.63 -0.28
CA GLY A 183 -18.59 18.54 -1.39
C GLY A 183 -18.35 17.77 -2.70
N LEU A 184 -17.43 16.81 -2.66
CA LEU A 184 -17.13 15.94 -3.80
C LEU A 184 -18.36 15.17 -4.31
N LEU A 185 -19.17 14.60 -3.41
CA LEU A 185 -20.40 13.91 -3.78
C LEU A 185 -21.44 14.85 -4.39
N ALA A 186 -21.57 16.07 -3.86
CA ALA A 186 -22.48 17.09 -4.39
C ALA A 186 -22.06 17.54 -5.80
N ASP A 187 -20.76 17.76 -6.02
CA ASP A 187 -20.21 18.12 -7.34
C ASP A 187 -20.41 16.99 -8.37
N ALA A 188 -20.27 15.74 -7.93
CA ALA A 188 -20.61 14.55 -8.72
C ALA A 188 -22.13 14.34 -8.90
N LYS A 189 -22.98 15.19 -8.30
CA LYS A 189 -24.45 15.07 -8.26
C LYS A 189 -24.93 13.72 -7.70
N ALA A 190 -24.15 13.15 -6.80
CA ALA A 190 -24.47 11.92 -6.08
C ALA A 190 -25.19 12.25 -4.76
N GLU A 191 -26.12 11.40 -4.36
CA GLU A 191 -26.75 11.50 -3.04
C GLU A 191 -25.73 11.12 -1.96
N ALA A 192 -25.45 12.07 -1.05
CA ALA A 192 -24.61 11.81 0.11
C ALA A 192 -25.43 11.09 1.19
N PRO A 193 -24.87 10.06 1.86
CA PRO A 193 -25.53 9.47 3.02
C PRO A 193 -25.83 10.54 4.07
N ALA A 194 -27.01 10.44 4.68
CA ALA A 194 -27.37 11.27 5.82
C ALA A 194 -26.71 10.73 7.10
N GLN A 195 -26.40 11.62 8.03
CA GLN A 195 -26.02 11.21 9.39
C GLN A 195 -27.17 10.45 10.04
N ALA A 196 -26.86 9.32 10.67
CA ALA A 196 -27.82 8.58 11.47
C ALA A 196 -28.08 9.31 12.79
N ALA A 197 -29.27 9.13 13.36
CA ALA A 197 -29.60 9.71 14.67
C ALA A 197 -28.77 9.09 15.81
N ALA A 198 -28.30 7.86 15.63
CA ALA A 198 -27.42 7.16 16.53
C ALA A 198 -26.65 6.07 15.77
N TYR A 199 -25.46 5.75 16.28
CA TYR A 199 -24.63 4.65 15.82
C TYR A 199 -24.52 3.61 16.93
N THR A 200 -24.32 2.35 16.56
CA THR A 200 -24.04 1.29 17.51
C THR A 200 -22.55 0.97 17.43
N ALA A 201 -21.80 1.32 18.48
CA ALA A 201 -20.45 0.79 18.68
C ALA A 201 -20.57 -0.72 18.98
N THR A 202 -20.72 -1.56 17.95
CA THR A 202 -20.91 -3.01 18.17
C THR A 202 -19.66 -3.67 18.72
N ASP A 203 -18.49 -3.03 18.56
CA ASP A 203 -17.21 -3.69 18.80
C ASP A 203 -16.28 -2.93 19.77
N LEU A 204 -16.66 -1.74 20.25
CA LEU A 204 -15.91 -0.99 21.26
C LEU A 204 -16.80 -0.72 22.48
N PRO A 205 -16.33 -1.04 23.71
CA PRO A 205 -17.08 -0.71 24.91
C PRO A 205 -17.19 0.80 25.05
N LEU A 206 -18.40 1.31 25.23
CA LEU A 206 -18.59 2.74 25.45
C LEU A 206 -17.88 3.20 26.73
N PRO A 207 -17.25 4.38 26.71
CA PRO A 207 -16.54 4.90 27.87
C PRO A 207 -17.50 5.23 29.00
N THR A 208 -17.03 5.08 30.23
CA THR A 208 -17.78 5.37 31.47
C THR A 208 -17.00 6.26 32.44
N ASP A 209 -15.73 6.50 32.13
CA ASP A 209 -14.80 7.34 32.87
C ASP A 209 -13.68 7.84 31.94
N THR A 210 -12.78 8.66 32.47
CA THR A 210 -11.69 9.27 31.71
C THR A 210 -10.69 8.24 31.15
N ALA A 211 -10.42 7.16 31.89
CA ALA A 211 -9.49 6.13 31.46
C ALA A 211 -10.06 5.33 30.27
N SER A 212 -11.31 4.87 30.38
CA SER A 212 -12.01 4.18 29.30
C SER A 212 -12.24 5.08 28.09
N SER A 213 -12.38 6.39 28.26
CA SER A 213 -12.40 7.35 27.15
C SER A 213 -11.08 7.37 26.38
N ALA A 214 -9.93 7.33 27.08
CA ALA A 214 -8.62 7.32 26.43
C ALA A 214 -8.39 6.03 25.64
N ASP A 215 -8.78 4.89 26.21
CA ASP A 215 -8.72 3.58 25.56
C ASP A 215 -9.65 3.48 24.35
N TYR A 216 -10.86 4.07 24.45
CA TYR A 216 -11.81 4.14 23.34
C TYR A 216 -11.24 4.93 22.17
N VAL A 217 -10.71 6.13 22.42
CA VAL A 217 -10.12 7.00 21.38
C VAL A 217 -8.92 6.34 20.73
N THR A 218 -8.05 5.68 21.52
CA THR A 218 -6.89 4.95 20.97
C THR A 218 -7.32 3.86 19.99
N GLN A 219 -8.33 3.07 20.35
CA GLN A 219 -8.84 2.01 19.49
C GLN A 219 -9.58 2.55 18.26
N LEU A 220 -10.34 3.64 18.42
CA LEU A 220 -11.01 4.29 17.30
C LEU A 220 -10.01 4.85 16.29
N ASN A 221 -8.94 5.51 16.75
CA ASN A 221 -7.87 6.01 15.88
C ASN A 221 -7.18 4.87 15.13
N ALA A 222 -6.89 3.74 15.78
CA ALA A 222 -6.33 2.56 15.11
C ALA A 222 -7.24 2.04 14.00
N ARG A 223 -8.56 1.98 14.23
CA ARG A 223 -9.53 1.59 13.20
C ARG A 223 -9.62 2.61 12.07
N THR A 224 -9.54 3.90 12.38
CA THR A 224 -9.48 4.98 11.39
C THR A 224 -8.24 4.82 10.50
N GLN A 225 -7.08 4.52 11.07
CA GLN A 225 -5.85 4.25 10.31
C GLN A 225 -6.02 3.06 9.36
N GLU A 226 -6.58 1.95 9.86
CA GLU A 226 -6.86 0.76 9.05
C GLU A 226 -7.85 1.08 7.92
N ARG A 227 -8.93 1.82 8.23
CA ARG A 227 -9.97 2.19 7.26
C ARG A 227 -9.42 3.01 6.10
N TRP A 228 -8.65 4.05 6.39
CA TRP A 228 -8.07 4.91 5.36
C TRP A 228 -6.96 4.21 4.57
N THR A 229 -6.13 3.38 5.22
CA THR A 229 -5.12 2.54 4.54
C THR A 229 -5.80 1.55 3.58
N GLN A 230 -6.89 0.91 4.00
CA GLN A 230 -7.65 0.00 3.18
C GLN A 230 -8.27 0.72 1.97
N ALA A 231 -8.83 1.91 2.18
CA ALA A 231 -9.42 2.69 1.10
C ALA A 231 -8.39 3.05 0.02
N ALA A 232 -7.23 3.58 0.42
CA ALA A 232 -6.13 3.88 -0.49
C ALA A 232 -5.65 2.61 -1.24
N THR A 233 -5.54 1.48 -0.53
CA THR A 233 -5.09 0.21 -1.13
C THR A 233 -6.06 -0.31 -2.20
N ILE A 234 -7.37 -0.18 -1.97
CA ILE A 234 -8.40 -0.56 -2.94
C ILE A 234 -8.32 0.35 -4.16
N ALA A 235 -8.29 1.67 -3.96
CA ALA A 235 -8.18 2.64 -5.06
C ALA A 235 -6.93 2.40 -5.92
N GLY A 236 -5.77 2.15 -5.30
CA GLY A 236 -4.53 1.87 -6.03
C GLY A 236 -4.56 0.57 -6.84
N ARG A 237 -5.34 -0.43 -6.41
CA ARG A 237 -5.54 -1.66 -7.19
C ARG A 237 -6.48 -1.44 -8.37
N ASP A 238 -7.56 -0.70 -8.15
CA ASP A 238 -8.56 -0.41 -9.17
C ASP A 238 -7.95 0.45 -10.29
N GLU A 239 -7.14 1.46 -9.93
CA GLU A 239 -6.34 2.26 -10.87
C GLU A 239 -5.40 1.42 -11.72
N ALA A 240 -4.68 0.49 -11.10
CA ALA A 240 -3.75 -0.37 -11.82
C ALA A 240 -4.46 -1.28 -12.82
N THR A 241 -5.66 -1.75 -12.45
CA THR A 241 -6.53 -2.54 -13.32
C THR A 241 -7.06 -1.69 -14.47
N ALA A 242 -7.48 -0.46 -14.21
CA ALA A 242 -7.99 0.47 -15.22
C ALA A 242 -6.90 0.91 -16.21
N ALA A 243 -5.68 1.22 -15.74
CA ALA A 243 -4.54 1.61 -16.56
C ALA A 243 -4.13 0.52 -17.57
N ALA A 244 -4.32 -0.76 -17.22
CA ALA A 244 -4.12 -1.87 -18.15
C ALA A 244 -5.14 -1.89 -19.31
N THR A 245 -6.21 -1.09 -19.23
CA THR A 245 -7.36 -1.09 -20.15
C THR A 245 -7.62 0.23 -20.91
N THR A 246 -6.63 1.13 -20.98
CA THR A 246 -6.56 2.35 -21.84
C THR A 246 -7.31 3.63 -21.46
N GLU A 247 -7.92 3.77 -20.28
CA GLU A 247 -8.47 5.06 -19.79
C GLU A 247 -7.81 5.47 -18.47
N ALA A 248 -6.77 6.31 -18.51
CA ALA A 248 -6.13 6.86 -17.32
C ALA A 248 -5.97 8.38 -17.44
N THR A 249 -6.96 9.12 -16.94
CA THR A 249 -6.81 10.53 -16.55
C THR A 249 -7.72 10.77 -15.34
N ASP A 250 -7.16 11.43 -14.32
CA ASP A 250 -7.71 11.80 -12.99
C ASP A 250 -7.85 10.75 -11.87
N ALA A 251 -7.86 9.45 -12.16
CA ALA A 251 -8.01 8.43 -11.11
C ALA A 251 -6.96 8.58 -9.97
N THR A 252 -5.71 8.91 -10.30
CA THR A 252 -4.63 9.09 -9.31
C THR A 252 -4.82 10.30 -8.39
N ALA A 253 -5.68 11.27 -8.72
CA ALA A 253 -5.97 12.38 -7.79
C ALA A 253 -6.72 11.89 -6.55
N TRP A 254 -7.69 10.99 -6.73
CA TRP A 254 -8.43 10.34 -5.65
C TRP A 254 -7.50 9.50 -4.76
N LEU A 255 -6.69 8.62 -5.36
CA LEU A 255 -5.71 7.84 -4.61
C LEU A 255 -4.72 8.72 -3.85
N ARG A 256 -4.20 9.79 -4.45
CA ARG A 256 -3.29 10.72 -3.75
C ARG A 256 -3.95 11.36 -2.54
N TRP A 257 -5.20 11.79 -2.67
CA TRP A 257 -5.95 12.33 -1.53
C TRP A 257 -6.15 11.26 -0.44
N LEU A 258 -6.52 10.04 -0.81
CA LEU A 258 -6.64 8.92 0.14
C LEU A 258 -5.32 8.60 0.86
N VAL A 259 -4.19 8.61 0.15
CA VAL A 259 -2.85 8.43 0.73
C VAL A 259 -2.55 9.55 1.73
N GLY A 260 -2.84 10.81 1.39
CA GLY A 260 -2.66 11.95 2.28
C GLY A 260 -3.52 11.84 3.56
N THR A 261 -4.79 11.46 3.42
CA THR A 261 -5.69 11.27 4.56
C THR A 261 -5.28 10.08 5.43
N ALA A 262 -4.86 8.96 4.82
CA ALA A 262 -4.34 7.80 5.54
C ALA A 262 -3.04 8.14 6.29
N ALA A 263 -2.18 8.97 5.70
CA ALA A 263 -0.96 9.45 6.34
C ALA A 263 -1.27 10.35 7.53
N TRP A 264 -2.23 11.29 7.40
CA TRP A 264 -2.71 12.08 8.53
C TRP A 264 -3.26 11.19 9.65
N ALA A 265 -4.08 10.18 9.32
CA ALA A 265 -4.67 9.27 10.30
C ALA A 265 -3.61 8.55 11.16
N ARG A 266 -2.40 8.32 10.63
CA ARG A 266 -1.27 7.71 11.38
C ARG A 266 -0.61 8.65 12.38
N THR A 267 -0.85 9.95 12.28
CA THR A 267 -0.24 10.96 13.16
C THR A 267 -1.11 11.35 14.35
N VAL A 268 -2.38 10.91 14.38
CA VAL A 268 -3.40 11.34 15.35
C VAL A 268 -3.74 10.35 16.46
#